data_AF-A0A7S1HRW7-F1
#
_entry.id   AF-A0A7S1HRW7-F1
#
_cell.length_a   1.000
_cell.length_b   1.000
_cell.length_c   1.000
_cell.angle_alpha   90.00
_cell.angle_beta   90.00
_cell.angle_gamma   90.00
#
_symmetry.space_group_name_H-M   'P 1'
#
loop_
_entity.id
_entity.type
_entity.pdbx_description
1 polymer ?
#
loop_
_entity_poly.entity_id
_entity_poly.type
_entity_poly.pdbx_seq_one_letter_code
_entity_poly.pdbx_strand_id
1 'polypeptide(L)'
;MPGRLIVRCPVDLFYGQVILHCHVLRHEDTGMMAAYWAQDHPVLPAKDANMCTEGALALPYDYTSDPEYQAIQDDEVQSVLLTMTISKMFSALTGSLEQDLYLPVGKVAQFFGFEYYRYVESGNDASRGGASWYTLLELTSDQRALLQALAKDQGTNQAELEGARSSLISLLYTMNCGAEVDPYEAYTYGQNGGRLEGVKGLMEAKVYTTIISSLTSQQRANLLDYRRGLITFNESTVNKNDYYGDLQKGSEQDEFEGYGSKLLSWYTSTQMQDGLATCTYLSEGRPANFFGFAYLRQYVKGVDRGELFRVTLGTLSPKQRAVLWAEWEELSTAWAGLIRNRELAIRAMYGVLTDVVAGGTSGWTAETEADILRYQTAFGHFESRVGLIQAQFYARSLLSMTADQINTLRSLRGLSPMDAADTPCPGDCTACKCTTGPPCSCRDFVEPPVESP
;
A
#
# COMPACT_ATOMS: atom_id res chain seq x y z
N MET A 1 5.23 13.94 35.14
CA MET A 1 4.50 12.66 35.23
C MET A 1 5.16 11.72 34.23
N PRO A 2 5.62 10.51 34.60
CA PRO A 2 6.26 9.62 33.64
C PRO A 2 5.19 9.03 32.71
N GLY A 3 5.46 9.06 31.40
CA GLY A 3 4.53 8.66 30.35
C GLY A 3 4.12 7.19 30.43
N ARG A 4 2.86 6.91 30.08
CA ARG A 4 2.33 5.54 29.93
C ARG A 4 2.91 4.92 28.66
N LEU A 5 3.60 3.79 28.81
CA LEU A 5 3.89 2.88 27.72
C LEU A 5 2.79 1.80 27.69
N ILE A 6 2.13 1.64 26.54
CA ILE A 6 1.14 0.58 26.33
C ILE A 6 1.88 -0.61 25.72
N VAL A 7 1.89 -1.74 26.41
CA VAL A 7 2.41 -3.03 25.91
C VAL A 7 1.23 -3.99 25.78
N ARG A 8 0.94 -4.47 24.56
CA ARG A 8 -0.01 -5.57 24.33
C ARG A 8 0.75 -6.90 24.44
N CYS A 9 0.31 -7.80 25.34
CA CYS A 9 0.82 -9.17 25.43
C CYS A 9 -0.26 -10.14 24.92
N PRO A 10 -0.17 -10.63 23.67
CA PRO A 10 -0.97 -11.77 23.27
C PRO A 10 -0.55 -13.01 24.04
N VAL A 11 -1.52 -13.86 24.37
CA VAL A 11 -1.30 -15.15 25.03
C VAL A 11 -1.60 -16.22 24.00
N ASP A 12 -0.58 -16.94 23.54
CA ASP A 12 -0.74 -18.06 22.63
C ASP A 12 -0.59 -19.40 23.37
N LEU A 13 -1.34 -20.39 22.88
CA LEU A 13 -1.23 -21.78 23.28
C LEU A 13 -0.48 -22.54 22.19
N PHE A 14 0.81 -22.82 22.43
CA PHE A 14 1.63 -23.64 21.54
C PHE A 14 1.91 -24.99 22.23
N TYR A 15 1.48 -26.09 21.61
CA TYR A 15 1.60 -27.45 22.17
C TYR A 15 1.09 -27.63 23.61
N GLY A 16 0.01 -26.94 23.98
CA GLY A 16 -0.60 -27.04 25.31
C GLY A 16 0.19 -26.32 26.42
N GLN A 17 1.19 -25.52 26.06
CA GLN A 17 1.87 -24.61 26.99
C GLN A 17 1.46 -23.17 26.70
N VAL A 18 1.25 -22.41 27.77
CA VAL A 18 1.01 -20.97 27.71
C VAL A 18 2.35 -20.29 27.51
N ILE A 19 2.55 -19.66 26.35
CA ILE A 19 3.75 -18.88 26.07
C ILE A 19 3.38 -17.40 26.17
N LEU A 20 4.10 -16.66 27.02
CA LEU A 20 3.99 -15.21 27.13
C LEU A 20 5.04 -14.58 26.21
N HIS A 21 4.60 -13.93 25.13
CA HIS A 21 5.49 -13.15 24.29
C HIS A 21 5.62 -11.73 24.86
N CYS A 22 6.80 -11.39 25.39
CA CYS A 22 7.19 -10.00 25.66
C CYS A 22 7.93 -9.46 24.44
N HIS A 23 7.23 -8.76 23.55
CA HIS A 23 7.88 -7.99 22.49
C HIS A 23 8.28 -6.61 23.02
N VAL A 24 9.59 -6.32 23.01
CA VAL A 24 10.04 -4.92 22.96
C VAL A 24 9.80 -4.47 21.53
N LEU A 25 8.75 -3.66 21.33
CA LEU A 25 8.30 -3.20 20.00
C LEU A 25 9.37 -2.31 19.37
N ARG A 26 10.25 -2.92 18.57
CA ARG A 26 11.22 -2.25 17.68
C ARG A 26 11.07 -2.74 16.24
N HIS A 27 9.86 -3.00 15.77
CA HIS A 27 9.64 -3.39 14.37
C HIS A 27 8.61 -2.52 13.65
N GLU A 28 9.10 -2.01 12.52
CA GLU A 28 8.71 -0.91 11.63
C GLU A 28 7.31 -0.99 11.00
N ASP A 29 6.58 -2.08 11.26
CA ASP A 29 5.31 -2.38 10.60
C ASP A 29 4.16 -2.69 11.58
N THR A 30 4.37 -2.63 12.91
CA THR A 30 3.25 -2.69 13.88
C THR A 30 2.53 -1.35 14.07
N GLY A 31 3.01 -0.30 13.40
CA GLY A 31 2.19 0.87 13.05
C GLY A 31 1.34 0.68 11.79
N MET A 32 1.28 -0.54 11.23
CA MET A 32 0.32 -0.96 10.21
C MET A 32 -0.81 -1.76 10.88
N MET A 33 -1.71 -1.09 11.58
CA MET A 33 -2.67 -1.72 12.49
C MET A 33 -3.98 -2.20 11.86
N ALA A 34 -4.36 -1.91 10.63
CA ALA A 34 -5.73 -2.12 10.13
C ALA A 34 -6.84 -1.49 11.00
N ALA A 35 -7.67 -0.68 10.36
CA ALA A 35 -8.95 -0.29 10.91
C ALA A 35 -9.85 -1.54 11.06
N TYR A 36 -9.86 -2.16 12.24
CA TYR A 36 -10.78 -3.23 12.59
C TYR A 36 -11.95 -2.66 13.39
N TRP A 37 -13.15 -2.65 12.80
CA TRP A 37 -14.37 -2.30 13.53
C TRP A 37 -14.91 -3.54 14.24
N ALA A 38 -14.42 -3.82 15.45
CA ALA A 38 -15.00 -4.83 16.32
C ALA A 38 -15.11 -4.30 17.75
N GLN A 39 -16.33 -4.35 18.30
CA GLN A 39 -16.65 -3.91 19.66
C GLN A 39 -16.19 -4.93 20.72
N ASP A 40 -15.59 -4.39 21.79
CA ASP A 40 -15.41 -4.95 23.15
C ASP A 40 -14.34 -6.03 23.41
N HIS A 41 -13.27 -5.68 24.17
CA HIS A 41 -12.62 -6.55 25.17
C HIS A 41 -11.75 -5.77 26.22
N PRO A 42 -11.57 -6.27 27.46
CA PRO A 42 -11.00 -5.52 28.60
C PRO A 42 -9.49 -5.72 28.86
N VAL A 43 -8.86 -4.72 29.52
CA VAL A 43 -7.40 -4.58 29.80
C VAL A 43 -7.00 -5.10 31.20
N LEU A 44 -5.81 -5.71 31.34
CA LEU A 44 -5.16 -6.09 32.61
C LEU A 44 -3.68 -5.60 32.70
N PRO A 45 -3.06 -5.51 33.89
CA PRO A 45 -1.96 -4.56 34.17
C PRO A 45 -0.53 -5.08 33.93
N ALA A 46 0.39 -4.14 33.64
CA ALA A 46 1.79 -4.35 33.23
C ALA A 46 2.81 -4.33 34.39
N LYS A 47 4.00 -4.90 34.13
CA LYS A 47 5.17 -4.84 35.03
C LYS A 47 6.47 -4.53 34.26
N ASP A 48 7.25 -3.64 34.88
CA ASP A 48 8.66 -3.25 34.70
C ASP A 48 9.11 -2.57 33.40
N ALA A 49 9.44 -1.27 33.54
CA ALA A 49 10.00 -0.38 32.53
C ALA A 49 11.32 0.19 33.03
N ASN A 50 12.43 -0.07 32.32
CA ASN A 50 13.66 0.71 32.36
C ASN A 50 14.63 0.15 31.30
N MET A 51 14.70 0.77 30.11
CA MET A 51 15.83 0.72 29.16
C MET A 51 15.44 1.46 27.86
N CYS A 52 15.73 2.77 27.73
CA CYS A 52 15.78 3.51 26.44
C CYS A 52 16.31 4.96 26.66
N THR A 53 17.62 5.20 26.59
CA THR A 53 18.20 6.57 26.59
C THR A 53 19.52 6.68 25.82
N GLU A 54 19.61 6.23 24.57
CA GLU A 54 20.74 6.61 23.71
C GLU A 54 20.28 6.88 22.27
N GLY A 55 20.49 8.12 21.79
CA GLY A 55 20.48 8.47 20.37
C GLY A 55 19.27 9.23 19.80
N ALA A 56 18.27 9.62 20.59
CA ALA A 56 17.14 10.39 20.04
C ALA A 56 17.62 11.79 19.60
N LEU A 57 17.52 12.09 18.30
CA LEU A 57 17.53 13.47 17.79
C LEU A 57 16.54 14.27 18.64
N ALA A 58 17.02 15.30 19.33
CA ALA A 58 16.16 16.18 20.10
C ALA A 58 15.20 16.88 19.12
N LEU A 59 13.97 16.38 19.03
CA LEU A 59 12.96 16.99 18.19
C LEU A 59 12.67 18.39 18.76
N PRO A 60 12.61 19.42 17.92
CA PRO A 60 12.33 20.79 18.37
C PRO A 60 10.89 20.96 18.90
N TYR A 61 10.04 19.93 18.74
CA TYR A 61 8.63 19.95 19.08
C TYR A 61 8.18 18.64 19.75
N ASP A 62 7.55 18.75 20.92
CA ASP A 62 6.88 17.64 21.59
C ASP A 62 5.44 17.50 21.11
N TYR A 63 5.26 16.79 19.99
CA TYR A 63 3.94 16.51 19.41
C TYR A 63 3.03 15.69 20.35
N THR A 64 3.59 14.99 21.34
CA THR A 64 2.77 14.23 22.30
C THR A 64 1.95 15.16 23.21
N SER A 65 2.32 16.44 23.28
CA SER A 65 1.57 17.47 24.01
C SER A 65 0.56 18.24 23.15
N ASP A 66 0.47 17.97 21.84
CA ASP A 66 -0.47 18.63 20.92
C ASP A 66 -1.92 18.19 21.23
N PRO A 67 -2.83 19.12 21.61
CA PRO A 67 -4.22 18.78 21.92
C PRO A 67 -4.97 18.13 20.75
N GLU A 68 -4.67 18.50 19.51
CA GLU A 68 -5.33 17.95 18.32
C GLU A 68 -4.82 16.52 18.05
N TYR A 69 -3.51 16.29 18.23
CA TYR A 69 -2.97 14.93 18.18
C TYR A 69 -3.53 14.05 19.29
N GLN A 70 -3.62 14.55 20.52
CA GLN A 70 -4.22 13.82 21.65
C GLN A 70 -5.68 13.44 21.39
N ALA A 71 -6.46 14.32 20.75
CA ALA A 71 -7.85 14.04 20.40
C ALA A 71 -8.00 12.92 19.35
N ILE A 72 -6.98 12.72 18.52
CA ILE A 72 -6.95 11.71 17.45
C ILE A 72 -6.26 10.42 17.93
N GLN A 73 -5.39 10.48 18.93
CA GLN A 73 -4.58 9.34 19.38
C GLN A 73 -5.43 8.16 19.89
N ASP A 74 -6.59 8.46 20.49
CA ASP A 74 -7.51 7.44 21.00
C ASP A 74 -8.34 6.75 19.88
N ASP A 75 -8.34 7.32 18.67
CA ASP A 75 -8.89 6.70 17.47
C ASP A 75 -7.75 6.11 16.62
N GLU A 76 -7.59 4.79 16.73
CA GLU A 76 -6.52 4.02 16.08
C GLU A 76 -6.47 4.27 14.56
N VAL A 77 -7.64 4.37 13.91
CA VAL A 77 -7.76 4.57 12.46
C VAL A 77 -7.27 5.96 12.06
N GLN A 78 -7.66 6.97 12.83
CA GLN A 78 -7.29 8.35 12.55
C GLN A 78 -5.79 8.58 12.81
N SER A 79 -5.26 8.01 13.88
CA SER A 79 -3.83 8.07 14.23
C SER A 79 -2.94 7.45 13.13
N VAL A 80 -3.33 6.29 12.62
CA VAL A 80 -2.70 5.64 11.47
C VAL A 80 -2.74 6.55 10.24
N LEU A 81 -3.92 7.07 9.90
CA LEU A 81 -4.11 7.87 8.70
C LEU A 81 -3.23 9.13 8.73
N LEU A 82 -3.05 9.69 9.92
CA LEU A 82 -2.25 10.89 10.13
C LEU A 82 -0.78 10.56 9.94
N THR A 83 -0.33 9.46 10.57
CA THR A 83 1.01 8.92 10.40
C THR A 83 1.34 8.70 8.93
N MET A 84 0.41 8.10 8.17
CA MET A 84 0.56 7.90 6.73
C MET A 84 0.63 9.21 5.95
N THR A 85 -0.27 10.16 6.25
CA THR A 85 -0.35 11.43 5.54
C THR A 85 0.91 12.26 5.73
N ILE A 86 1.44 12.33 6.94
CA ILE A 86 2.62 13.13 7.23
C ILE A 86 3.91 12.42 6.82
N SER A 87 3.98 11.09 6.91
CA SER A 87 5.13 10.37 6.35
C SER A 87 5.20 10.46 4.81
N LYS A 88 4.06 10.48 4.11
CA LYS A 88 4.00 10.78 2.67
C LYS A 88 4.42 12.21 2.36
N MET A 89 4.06 13.18 3.22
CA MET A 89 4.52 14.57 3.08
C MET A 89 6.05 14.65 3.04
N PHE A 90 6.75 13.90 3.89
CA PHE A 90 8.22 13.84 3.85
C PHE A 90 8.73 13.48 2.45
N SER A 91 8.18 12.41 1.87
CA SER A 91 8.56 11.94 0.54
C SER A 91 8.20 12.94 -0.55
N ALA A 92 7.02 13.57 -0.48
CA ALA A 92 6.56 14.60 -1.41
C ALA A 92 7.49 15.82 -1.42
N LEU A 93 7.88 16.30 -0.24
CA LEU A 93 8.65 17.53 -0.07
C LEU A 93 10.13 17.37 -0.41
N THR A 94 10.65 16.14 -0.29
CA THR A 94 12.07 15.85 -0.48
C THR A 94 12.35 15.05 -1.75
N GLY A 95 11.31 14.67 -2.49
CA GLY A 95 11.38 13.78 -3.64
C GLY A 95 11.30 14.48 -4.99
N SER A 96 11.51 13.69 -6.04
CA SER A 96 11.32 14.10 -7.43
C SER A 96 10.03 13.51 -8.00
N LEU A 97 9.54 14.08 -9.11
CA LEU A 97 8.41 13.51 -9.85
C LEU A 97 8.66 12.05 -10.24
N GLU A 98 9.89 11.71 -10.64
CA GLU A 98 10.26 10.32 -10.98
C GLU A 98 10.02 9.35 -9.81
N GLN A 99 10.39 9.77 -8.60
CA GLN A 99 10.15 8.98 -7.39
C GLN A 99 8.66 8.89 -7.07
N ASP A 100 7.90 9.95 -7.33
CA ASP A 100 6.44 9.96 -7.17
C ASP A 100 5.74 9.03 -8.16
N LEU A 101 6.30 8.89 -9.37
CA LEU A 101 5.82 7.98 -10.42
C LEU A 101 6.19 6.51 -10.18
N TYR A 102 7.01 6.21 -9.18
CA TYR A 102 7.38 4.84 -8.86
C TYR A 102 6.17 4.02 -8.40
N LEU A 103 5.82 3.01 -9.20
CA LEU A 103 4.77 2.04 -8.91
C LEU A 103 5.42 0.67 -8.62
N PRO A 104 5.35 0.14 -7.39
CA PRO A 104 5.99 -1.13 -7.09
C PRO A 104 5.18 -2.28 -7.71
N VAL A 105 5.89 -3.23 -8.29
CA VAL A 105 5.30 -4.40 -8.97
C VAL A 105 4.36 -5.17 -8.05
N GLY A 106 3.15 -5.45 -8.56
CA GLY A 106 2.11 -6.18 -7.84
C GLY A 106 1.48 -5.45 -6.65
N LYS A 107 1.66 -4.13 -6.53
CA LYS A 107 0.92 -3.29 -5.57
C LYS A 107 -0.43 -2.81 -6.10
N VAL A 108 -0.69 -3.01 -7.39
CA VAL A 108 -1.94 -2.64 -8.06
C VAL A 108 -2.86 -3.85 -8.14
N ALA A 109 -4.19 -3.63 -8.04
CA ALA A 109 -5.21 -4.69 -8.05
C ALA A 109 -5.05 -5.72 -6.91
N GLN A 110 -4.86 -5.22 -5.69
CA GLN A 110 -4.77 -6.04 -4.48
C GLN A 110 -6.18 -6.36 -3.95
N PHE A 111 -6.79 -7.43 -4.44
CA PHE A 111 -8.14 -7.87 -4.02
C PHE A 111 -8.15 -9.19 -3.23
N PHE A 112 -6.99 -9.82 -3.10
CA PHE A 112 -6.88 -11.26 -2.88
C PHE A 112 -6.30 -11.65 -1.51
N GLY A 113 -6.08 -10.69 -0.63
CA GLY A 113 -5.76 -10.95 0.79
C GLY A 113 -4.34 -11.45 1.08
N PHE A 114 -3.42 -11.44 0.10
CA PHE A 114 -2.03 -11.87 0.33
C PHE A 114 -1.32 -11.01 1.38
N GLU A 115 -1.65 -9.71 1.45
CA GLU A 115 -1.09 -8.83 2.45
C GLU A 115 -1.48 -9.22 3.88
N TYR A 116 -2.75 -9.57 4.10
CA TYR A 116 -3.18 -10.04 5.42
C TYR A 116 -2.43 -11.31 5.80
N TYR A 117 -2.30 -12.25 4.86
CA TYR A 117 -1.54 -13.47 5.09
C TYR A 117 -0.09 -13.14 5.48
N ARG A 118 0.55 -12.20 4.79
CA ARG A 118 1.93 -11.79 5.07
C ARG A 118 2.09 -11.04 6.39
N TYR A 119 1.30 -10.00 6.61
CA TYR A 119 1.55 -9.04 7.68
C TYR A 119 0.84 -9.40 8.98
N VAL A 120 -0.31 -10.06 8.90
CA VAL A 120 -1.15 -10.35 10.07
C VAL A 120 -1.04 -11.81 10.49
N GLU A 121 -1.29 -12.75 9.57
CA GLU A 121 -1.31 -14.18 9.95
C GLU A 121 0.08 -14.78 10.16
N SER A 122 1.02 -14.48 9.26
CA SER A 122 2.36 -15.06 9.31
C SER A 122 3.39 -14.19 10.03
N GLY A 123 3.00 -13.04 10.58
CA GLY A 123 3.93 -12.17 11.31
C GLY A 123 5.13 -11.68 10.48
N ASN A 124 4.97 -11.55 9.16
CA ASN A 124 5.98 -11.23 8.12
C ASN A 124 6.75 -12.43 7.53
N ASP A 125 6.50 -13.65 7.97
CA ASP A 125 7.26 -14.82 7.52
C ASP A 125 6.85 -15.33 6.14
N ALA A 126 5.64 -15.00 5.65
CA ALA A 126 5.22 -15.41 4.31
C ALA A 126 5.95 -14.62 3.21
N SER A 127 6.88 -15.29 2.52
CA SER A 127 7.49 -14.80 1.28
C SER A 127 6.46 -14.77 0.15
N ARG A 128 6.37 -13.63 -0.56
CA ARG A 128 5.54 -13.53 -1.79
C ARG A 128 6.00 -14.50 -2.86
N GLY A 129 7.31 -14.57 -3.10
CA GLY A 129 7.89 -15.46 -4.09
C GLY A 129 7.72 -16.92 -3.69
N GLY A 130 7.99 -17.26 -2.43
CA GLY A 130 7.75 -18.60 -1.87
C GLY A 130 6.29 -19.05 -2.02
N ALA A 131 5.34 -18.22 -1.59
CA ALA A 131 3.91 -18.52 -1.70
C ALA A 131 3.46 -18.66 -3.15
N SER A 132 4.00 -17.83 -4.04
CA SER A 132 3.65 -17.90 -5.44
C SER A 132 4.17 -19.15 -6.12
N TRP A 133 5.47 -19.42 -6.02
CA TRP A 133 6.09 -20.56 -6.69
C TRP A 133 5.63 -21.89 -6.13
N TYR A 134 5.38 -21.99 -4.82
CA TYR A 134 4.73 -23.17 -4.26
C TYR A 134 3.37 -23.43 -4.92
N THR A 135 2.55 -22.39 -5.04
CA THR A 135 1.23 -22.50 -5.66
C THR A 135 1.32 -22.90 -7.12
N LEU A 136 2.19 -22.24 -7.90
CA LEU A 136 2.38 -22.54 -9.32
C LEU A 136 2.84 -23.98 -9.57
N LEU A 137 3.68 -24.54 -8.69
CA LEU A 137 4.12 -25.93 -8.76
C LEU A 137 3.02 -26.93 -8.42
N GLU A 138 2.11 -26.57 -7.53
CA GLU A 138 0.96 -27.41 -7.17
C GLU A 138 -0.07 -27.49 -8.31
N LEU A 139 -0.14 -26.47 -9.17
CA LEU A 139 -1.06 -26.44 -10.32
C LEU A 139 -0.67 -27.47 -11.41
N THR A 140 -1.64 -27.89 -12.22
CA THR A 140 -1.39 -28.65 -13.44
C THR A 140 -0.84 -27.73 -14.55
N SER A 141 -0.35 -28.31 -15.66
CA SER A 141 0.03 -27.55 -16.85
C SER A 141 -1.11 -26.69 -17.37
N ASP A 142 -2.33 -27.23 -17.40
CA ASP A 142 -3.50 -26.56 -17.95
C ASP A 142 -3.96 -25.41 -17.05
N GLN A 143 -3.92 -25.60 -15.73
CA GLN A 143 -4.19 -24.54 -14.75
C GLN A 143 -3.15 -23.42 -14.84
N ARG A 144 -1.87 -23.75 -15.00
CA ARG A 144 -0.81 -22.73 -15.22
C ARG A 144 -0.99 -21.99 -16.54
N ALA A 145 -1.40 -22.68 -17.61
CA ALA A 145 -1.63 -22.06 -18.91
C ALA A 145 -2.71 -20.96 -18.84
N LEU A 146 -3.73 -21.12 -17.98
CA LEU A 146 -4.72 -20.06 -17.71
C LEU A 146 -4.09 -18.80 -17.12
N LEU A 147 -3.13 -18.95 -16.19
CA LEU A 147 -2.40 -17.83 -15.59
C LEU A 147 -1.42 -17.17 -16.58
N GLN A 148 -0.79 -17.95 -17.46
CA GLN A 148 0.06 -17.41 -18.53
C GLN A 148 -0.77 -16.61 -19.54
N ALA A 149 -1.93 -17.13 -19.96
CA ALA A 149 -2.85 -16.40 -20.83
C ALA A 149 -3.31 -15.08 -20.18
N LEU A 150 -3.66 -15.13 -18.90
CA LEU A 150 -4.03 -13.94 -18.13
C LEU A 150 -2.90 -12.89 -18.12
N ALA A 151 -1.65 -13.29 -17.91
CA ALA A 151 -0.51 -12.37 -17.89
C ALA A 151 -0.34 -11.62 -19.21
N LYS A 152 -0.51 -12.31 -20.35
CA LYS A 152 -0.47 -11.69 -21.68
C LYS A 152 -1.63 -10.71 -21.89
N ASP A 153 -2.84 -11.14 -21.56
CA ASP A 153 -4.04 -10.33 -21.75
C ASP A 153 -4.01 -9.04 -20.91
N GLN A 154 -3.34 -9.08 -19.75
CA GLN A 154 -3.22 -7.92 -18.87
C GLN A 154 -2.18 -6.90 -19.31
N GLY A 155 -1.27 -7.21 -20.24
CA GLY A 155 -0.20 -6.29 -20.65
C GLY A 155 -0.71 -4.92 -21.10
N THR A 156 -1.78 -4.88 -21.90
CA THR A 156 -2.39 -3.61 -22.35
C THR A 156 -3.09 -2.87 -21.21
N ASN A 157 -3.88 -3.57 -20.40
CA ASN A 157 -4.59 -2.97 -19.27
C ASN A 157 -3.61 -2.39 -18.22
N GLN A 158 -2.46 -3.04 -18.02
CA GLN A 158 -1.41 -2.57 -17.12
C GLN A 158 -0.82 -1.24 -17.60
N ALA A 159 -0.48 -1.14 -18.89
CA ALA A 159 0.05 0.10 -19.45
C ALA A 159 -0.96 1.26 -19.38
N GLU A 160 -2.25 1.01 -19.64
CA GLU A 160 -3.30 2.03 -19.48
C GLU A 160 -3.46 2.48 -18.02
N LEU A 161 -3.37 1.53 -17.08
CA LEU A 161 -3.48 1.80 -15.64
C LEU A 161 -2.31 2.64 -15.13
N GLU A 162 -1.09 2.29 -15.54
CA GLU A 162 0.12 3.06 -15.26
C GLU A 162 0.04 4.46 -15.86
N GLY A 163 -0.47 4.60 -17.09
CA GLY A 163 -0.69 5.89 -17.74
C GLY A 163 -1.70 6.77 -16.99
N ALA A 164 -2.82 6.20 -16.55
CA ALA A 164 -3.83 6.93 -15.78
C ALA A 164 -3.28 7.40 -14.42
N ARG A 165 -2.55 6.54 -13.70
CA ARG A 165 -1.90 6.90 -12.44
C ARG A 165 -0.82 7.95 -12.64
N SER A 166 0.03 7.80 -13.65
CA SER A 166 1.10 8.74 -13.97
C SER A 166 0.56 10.13 -14.30
N SER A 167 -0.56 10.19 -15.03
CA SER A 167 -1.25 11.44 -15.35
C SER A 167 -1.77 12.14 -14.09
N LEU A 168 -2.41 11.38 -13.19
CA LEU A 168 -2.86 11.92 -11.89
C LEU A 168 -1.69 12.41 -11.03
N ILE A 169 -0.64 11.60 -10.88
CA ILE A 169 0.54 11.98 -10.07
C ILE A 169 1.19 13.23 -10.64
N SER A 170 1.39 13.31 -11.96
CA SER A 170 1.99 14.47 -12.61
C SER A 170 1.13 15.72 -12.42
N LEU A 171 -0.19 15.60 -12.55
CA LEU A 171 -1.13 16.70 -12.29
C LEU A 171 -0.99 17.21 -10.85
N LEU A 172 -1.03 16.31 -9.85
CA LEU A 172 -0.89 16.66 -8.44
C LEU A 172 0.48 17.27 -8.12
N TYR A 173 1.55 16.80 -8.77
CA TYR A 173 2.90 17.30 -8.57
C TYR A 173 3.05 18.77 -8.98
N THR A 174 2.29 19.25 -9.97
CA THR A 174 2.33 20.67 -10.39
C THR A 174 1.96 21.63 -9.25
N MET A 175 1.19 21.17 -8.27
CA MET A 175 0.79 21.98 -7.11
C MET A 175 1.98 22.38 -6.24
N ASN A 176 3.04 21.57 -6.19
CA ASN A 176 4.29 21.93 -5.51
C ASN A 176 4.90 23.23 -6.06
N CYS A 177 4.50 23.62 -7.27
CA CYS A 177 4.91 24.85 -7.94
C CYS A 177 3.85 25.95 -7.94
N GLY A 178 2.86 25.83 -7.08
CA GLY A 178 1.79 26.81 -6.93
C GLY A 178 0.75 26.78 -8.05
N ALA A 179 0.76 25.75 -8.91
CA ALA A 179 -0.29 25.57 -9.90
C ALA A 179 -1.62 25.25 -9.22
N GLU A 180 -2.70 25.84 -9.74
CA GLU A 180 -4.05 25.41 -9.41
C GLU A 180 -4.42 24.20 -10.28
N VAL A 181 -4.97 23.17 -9.64
CA VAL A 181 -5.43 21.95 -10.31
C VAL A 181 -6.95 21.95 -10.35
N ASP A 182 -7.53 21.67 -11.52
CA ASP A 182 -8.96 21.40 -11.65
C ASP A 182 -9.30 20.06 -10.96
N PRO A 183 -10.11 20.06 -9.89
CA PRO A 183 -10.52 18.81 -9.23
C PRO A 183 -11.18 17.82 -10.17
N TYR A 184 -11.92 18.29 -11.19
CA TYR A 184 -12.60 17.41 -12.14
C TYR A 184 -11.63 16.61 -13.00
N GLU A 185 -10.51 17.22 -13.39
CA GLU A 185 -9.44 16.55 -14.13
C GLU A 185 -8.79 15.45 -13.26
N ALA A 186 -8.45 15.77 -12.01
CA ALA A 186 -7.92 14.80 -11.06
C ALA A 186 -8.88 13.62 -10.84
N TYR A 187 -10.17 13.90 -10.69
CA TYR A 187 -11.20 12.88 -10.53
C TYR A 187 -11.34 12.00 -11.77
N THR A 188 -11.22 12.58 -12.97
CA THR A 188 -11.29 11.84 -14.23
C THR A 188 -10.14 10.82 -14.33
N TYR A 189 -8.91 11.23 -14.04
CA TYR A 189 -7.77 10.29 -14.02
C TYR A 189 -7.94 9.23 -12.93
N GLY A 190 -8.38 9.63 -11.73
CA GLY A 190 -8.64 8.71 -10.64
C GLY A 190 -9.70 7.66 -10.98
N GLN A 191 -10.85 8.09 -11.50
CA GLN A 191 -11.95 7.21 -11.91
C GLN A 191 -11.51 6.23 -13.00
N ASN A 192 -10.77 6.69 -14.02
CA ASN A 192 -10.25 5.80 -15.06
C ASN A 192 -9.25 4.78 -14.49
N GLY A 193 -8.32 5.22 -13.64
CA GLY A 193 -7.38 4.32 -12.96
C GLY A 193 -8.10 3.28 -12.09
N GLY A 194 -9.07 3.70 -11.28
CA GLY A 194 -9.89 2.80 -10.47
C GLY A 194 -10.66 1.79 -11.34
N ARG A 195 -11.28 2.23 -12.44
CA ARG A 195 -11.96 1.32 -13.39
C ARG A 195 -11.00 0.28 -13.97
N LEU A 196 -9.82 0.69 -14.43
CA LEU A 196 -8.80 -0.21 -15.01
C LEU A 196 -8.26 -1.21 -13.98
N GLU A 197 -8.13 -0.79 -12.72
CA GLU A 197 -7.80 -1.68 -11.61
C GLU A 197 -8.93 -2.70 -11.36
N GLY A 198 -10.18 -2.27 -11.43
CA GLY A 198 -11.35 -3.15 -11.34
C GLY A 198 -11.42 -4.16 -12.48
N VAL A 199 -11.10 -3.78 -13.71
CA VAL A 199 -11.00 -4.70 -14.86
C VAL A 199 -9.91 -5.75 -14.59
N LYS A 200 -8.72 -5.32 -14.15
CA LYS A 200 -7.61 -6.22 -13.79
C LYS A 200 -8.03 -7.23 -12.74
N GLY A 201 -8.62 -6.76 -11.64
CA GLY A 201 -9.09 -7.61 -10.54
C GLY A 201 -10.17 -8.59 -10.98
N LEU A 202 -11.11 -8.16 -11.83
CA LEU A 202 -12.16 -9.02 -12.36
C LEU A 202 -11.59 -10.13 -13.26
N MET A 203 -10.62 -9.81 -14.13
CA MET A 203 -9.95 -10.81 -14.96
C MET A 203 -9.22 -11.86 -14.11
N GLU A 204 -8.47 -11.42 -13.09
CA GLU A 204 -7.82 -12.30 -12.11
C GLU A 204 -8.84 -13.20 -11.41
N ALA A 205 -9.92 -12.62 -10.88
CA ALA A 205 -10.93 -13.36 -10.14
C ALA A 205 -11.64 -14.43 -11.00
N LYS A 206 -11.91 -14.16 -12.28
CA LYS A 206 -12.49 -15.13 -13.23
C LYS A 206 -11.55 -16.31 -13.50
N VAL A 207 -10.28 -16.04 -13.73
CA VAL A 207 -9.29 -17.10 -13.97
C VAL A 207 -9.06 -17.91 -12.69
N TYR A 208 -8.95 -17.25 -11.55
CA TYR A 208 -8.76 -17.91 -10.26
C TYR A 208 -9.96 -18.79 -9.89
N THR A 209 -11.20 -18.33 -10.08
CA THR A 209 -12.39 -19.17 -9.85
C THR A 209 -12.40 -20.40 -10.75
N THR A 210 -12.00 -20.25 -12.02
CA THR A 210 -11.83 -21.38 -12.94
C THR A 210 -10.81 -22.39 -12.41
N ILE A 211 -9.62 -21.93 -12.02
CA ILE A 211 -8.57 -22.78 -11.46
C ILE A 211 -9.06 -23.46 -10.19
N ILE A 212 -9.62 -22.69 -9.24
CA ILE A 212 -10.13 -23.18 -7.95
C ILE A 212 -11.20 -24.24 -8.16
N SER A 213 -12.11 -24.09 -9.12
CA SER A 213 -13.14 -25.09 -9.41
C SER A 213 -12.53 -26.41 -9.92
N SER A 214 -11.37 -26.36 -10.57
CA SER A 214 -10.67 -27.51 -11.14
C SER A 214 -9.63 -28.14 -10.21
N LEU A 215 -9.38 -27.57 -9.02
CA LEU A 215 -8.40 -28.13 -8.08
C LEU A 215 -8.86 -29.50 -7.58
N THR A 216 -7.94 -30.46 -7.66
CA THR A 216 -8.11 -31.79 -7.04
C THR A 216 -8.11 -31.67 -5.52
N SER A 217 -8.65 -32.68 -4.83
CA SER A 217 -8.62 -32.73 -3.36
C SER A 217 -7.20 -32.66 -2.79
N GLN A 218 -6.21 -33.24 -3.48
CA GLN A 218 -4.80 -33.18 -3.06
C GLN A 218 -4.24 -31.76 -3.16
N GLN A 219 -4.47 -31.07 -4.29
CA GLN A 219 -4.03 -29.69 -4.46
C GLN A 219 -4.64 -28.76 -3.41
N ARG A 220 -5.94 -28.93 -3.14
CA ARG A 220 -6.66 -28.17 -2.09
C ARG A 220 -6.03 -28.34 -0.72
N ALA A 221 -5.67 -29.58 -0.35
CA ALA A 221 -5.03 -29.88 0.91
C ALA A 221 -3.62 -29.28 0.99
N ASN A 222 -2.80 -29.47 -0.06
CA ASN A 222 -1.43 -28.96 -0.15
C ASN A 222 -1.36 -27.44 0.01
N LEU A 223 -2.20 -26.69 -0.72
CA LEU A 223 -2.26 -25.24 -0.62
C LEU A 223 -2.66 -24.76 0.80
N LEU A 224 -3.58 -25.46 1.45
CA LEU A 224 -4.02 -25.13 2.80
C LEU A 224 -2.94 -25.43 3.85
N ASP A 225 -2.26 -26.56 3.72
CA ASP A 225 -1.17 -26.97 4.60
C ASP A 225 0.04 -26.04 4.47
N TYR A 226 0.33 -25.57 3.24
CA TYR A 226 1.32 -24.52 3.03
C TYR A 226 0.95 -23.21 3.74
N ARG A 227 -0.30 -22.73 3.59
CA ARG A 227 -0.73 -21.50 4.30
C ARG A 227 -0.58 -21.64 5.82
N ARG A 228 -0.88 -22.83 6.37
CA ARG A 228 -0.76 -23.14 7.80
C ARG A 228 0.69 -23.33 8.27
N GLY A 229 1.67 -23.24 7.38
CA GLY A 229 3.08 -23.46 7.71
C GLY A 229 3.44 -24.93 7.96
N LEU A 230 2.57 -25.88 7.60
CA LEU A 230 2.85 -27.32 7.70
C LEU A 230 3.78 -27.80 6.59
N ILE A 231 3.90 -27.00 5.52
CA ILE A 231 4.82 -27.22 4.40
C ILE A 231 5.74 -26.01 4.31
N THR A 232 7.05 -26.25 4.32
CA THR A 232 8.05 -25.23 4.01
C THR A 232 8.49 -25.38 2.56
N PHE A 233 8.75 -24.24 1.91
CA PHE A 233 9.13 -24.22 0.51
C PHE A 233 10.31 -23.28 0.28
N ASN A 234 11.33 -23.76 -0.43
CA ASN A 234 12.48 -22.97 -0.80
C ASN A 234 12.42 -22.61 -2.30
N GLU A 235 12.04 -21.37 -2.59
CA GLU A 235 11.89 -20.89 -3.98
C GLU A 235 13.19 -20.91 -4.80
N SER A 236 14.36 -20.85 -4.15
CA SER A 236 15.66 -20.91 -4.84
C SER A 236 15.93 -22.25 -5.54
N THR A 237 15.12 -23.27 -5.26
CA THR A 237 15.23 -24.59 -5.91
C THR A 237 14.50 -24.65 -7.25
N VAL A 238 13.72 -23.61 -7.60
CA VAL A 238 12.92 -23.59 -8.83
C VAL A 238 13.69 -22.93 -9.96
N ASN A 239 13.82 -23.63 -11.08
CA ASN A 239 14.17 -23.00 -12.35
C ASN A 239 12.93 -22.34 -12.96
N LYS A 240 12.73 -21.05 -12.65
CA LYS A 240 11.54 -20.28 -13.05
C LYS A 240 11.29 -20.28 -14.56
N ASN A 241 12.37 -20.34 -15.36
CA ASN A 241 12.30 -20.33 -16.82
C ASN A 241 11.50 -21.51 -17.39
N ASP A 242 11.43 -22.64 -16.67
CA ASP A 242 10.68 -23.82 -17.10
C ASP A 242 9.16 -23.59 -17.06
N TYR A 243 8.69 -22.52 -16.41
CA TYR A 243 7.28 -22.24 -16.15
C TYR A 243 6.75 -21.00 -16.84
N TYR A 244 7.61 -20.13 -17.37
CA TYR A 244 7.15 -18.92 -18.07
C TYR A 244 6.53 -19.21 -19.44
N GLY A 245 6.85 -20.34 -20.07
CA GLY A 245 6.39 -20.60 -21.44
C GLY A 245 6.90 -19.54 -22.41
N ASP A 246 6.00 -18.87 -23.12
CA ASP A 246 6.28 -17.80 -24.08
C ASP A 246 5.99 -16.38 -23.53
N LEU A 247 5.88 -16.23 -22.20
CA LEU A 247 5.72 -14.92 -21.58
C LEU A 247 6.94 -14.03 -21.82
N GLN A 248 6.69 -12.78 -22.17
CA GLN A 248 7.71 -11.76 -22.33
C GLN A 248 8.37 -11.44 -21.00
N LYS A 249 9.70 -11.31 -21.01
CA LYS A 249 10.45 -10.88 -19.82
C LYS A 249 10.01 -9.48 -19.40
N GLY A 250 9.84 -9.27 -18.10
CA GLY A 250 9.33 -8.02 -17.54
C GLY A 250 7.90 -8.21 -17.03
N SER A 251 6.99 -7.31 -17.42
CA SER A 251 5.65 -7.22 -16.84
C SER A 251 4.84 -8.52 -16.89
N GLU A 252 4.88 -9.27 -17.99
CA GLU A 252 4.14 -10.54 -18.09
C GLU A 252 4.66 -11.60 -17.10
N GLN A 253 5.97 -11.78 -17.01
CA GLN A 253 6.58 -12.72 -16.04
C GLN A 253 6.35 -12.27 -14.60
N ASP A 254 6.49 -10.97 -14.33
CA ASP A 254 6.28 -10.37 -13.00
C ASP A 254 4.83 -10.53 -12.50
N GLU A 255 3.86 -10.37 -13.40
CA GLU A 255 2.44 -10.58 -13.11
C GLU A 255 2.12 -12.05 -12.88
N PHE A 256 2.65 -12.94 -13.75
CA PHE A 256 2.52 -14.38 -13.58
C PHE A 256 3.07 -14.85 -12.22
N GLU A 257 4.24 -14.35 -11.81
CA GLU A 257 4.79 -14.58 -10.48
C GLU A 257 3.96 -13.93 -9.37
N GLY A 258 3.19 -12.88 -9.63
CA GLY A 258 2.26 -12.33 -8.65
C GLY A 258 1.05 -13.24 -8.41
N TYR A 259 0.56 -13.90 -9.47
CA TYR A 259 -0.72 -14.60 -9.43
C TYR A 259 -0.74 -15.79 -8.47
N GLY A 260 0.33 -16.55 -8.35
CA GLY A 260 0.37 -17.70 -7.42
C GLY A 260 0.06 -17.30 -5.98
N SER A 261 0.70 -16.22 -5.49
CA SER A 261 0.49 -15.74 -4.12
C SER A 261 -0.92 -15.19 -3.89
N LYS A 262 -1.50 -14.52 -4.90
CA LYS A 262 -2.87 -14.00 -4.87
C LYS A 262 -3.90 -15.14 -4.89
N LEU A 263 -3.71 -16.12 -5.78
CA LEU A 263 -4.55 -17.31 -5.88
C LEU A 263 -4.56 -18.10 -4.57
N LEU A 264 -3.37 -18.38 -4.00
CA LEU A 264 -3.23 -19.05 -2.70
C LEU A 264 -4.05 -18.33 -1.63
N SER A 265 -3.78 -17.05 -1.46
CA SER A 265 -4.37 -16.25 -0.38
C SER A 265 -5.88 -16.11 -0.53
N TRP A 266 -6.35 -15.92 -1.76
CA TRP A 266 -7.78 -15.82 -2.04
C TRP A 266 -8.51 -17.14 -1.78
N TYR A 267 -8.04 -18.23 -2.37
CA TYR A 267 -8.64 -19.56 -2.19
C TYR A 267 -8.72 -19.93 -0.70
N THR A 268 -7.58 -19.90 -0.03
CA THR A 268 -7.47 -20.39 1.35
C THR A 268 -8.18 -19.48 2.35
N SER A 269 -8.39 -18.19 2.04
CA SER A 269 -9.17 -17.30 2.91
C SER A 269 -10.60 -17.81 3.13
N THR A 270 -11.24 -18.42 2.14
CA THR A 270 -12.59 -19.02 2.31
C THR A 270 -12.68 -20.14 3.34
N GLN A 271 -11.53 -20.71 3.70
CA GLN A 271 -11.43 -21.79 4.67
C GLN A 271 -10.99 -21.28 6.06
N MET A 272 -10.82 -19.96 6.22
CA MET A 272 -10.44 -19.31 7.47
C MET A 272 -11.65 -18.68 8.16
N GLN A 273 -11.61 -18.62 9.49
CA GLN A 273 -12.69 -18.07 10.31
C GLN A 273 -13.05 -16.61 9.93
N ASP A 274 -12.07 -15.82 9.50
CA ASP A 274 -12.22 -14.42 9.10
C ASP A 274 -11.88 -14.19 7.62
N GLY A 275 -12.24 -15.13 6.75
CA GLY A 275 -11.85 -15.13 5.34
C GLY A 275 -12.16 -13.86 4.54
N LEU A 276 -13.29 -13.22 4.84
CA LEU A 276 -13.62 -11.93 4.22
C LEU A 276 -12.73 -10.80 4.74
N ALA A 277 -12.43 -10.78 6.04
CA ALA A 277 -11.55 -9.78 6.64
C ALA A 277 -10.13 -9.87 6.07
N THR A 278 -9.64 -11.09 5.81
CA THR A 278 -8.39 -11.33 5.09
C THR A 278 -8.38 -10.64 3.73
N CYS A 279 -9.47 -10.77 2.96
CA CYS A 279 -9.55 -10.20 1.61
C CYS A 279 -9.74 -8.69 1.63
N THR A 280 -10.48 -8.15 2.61
CA THR A 280 -10.72 -6.71 2.76
C THR A 280 -9.59 -5.96 3.46
N TYR A 281 -8.56 -6.67 3.94
CA TYR A 281 -7.39 -6.04 4.52
C TYR A 281 -6.69 -5.14 3.50
N LEU A 282 -6.54 -3.87 3.86
CA LEU A 282 -5.76 -2.89 3.12
C LEU A 282 -4.58 -2.51 4.00
N SER A 283 -3.35 -2.84 3.59
CA SER A 283 -2.20 -2.34 4.35
C SER A 283 -2.19 -0.81 4.33
N GLU A 284 -2.04 -0.28 5.54
CA GLU A 284 -1.96 1.14 5.81
C GLU A 284 -0.78 1.71 5.03
N GLY A 285 -1.06 2.62 4.12
CA GLY A 285 -0.08 3.25 3.24
C GLY A 285 -0.51 3.25 1.78
N ARG A 286 -1.30 2.26 1.37
CA ARG A 286 -1.44 1.92 -0.05
C ARG A 286 -2.52 2.64 -0.83
N PRO A 287 -3.71 2.91 -0.27
CA PRO A 287 -4.62 3.75 -1.00
C PRO A 287 -3.96 5.11 -1.20
N ALA A 288 -4.04 5.63 -2.41
CA ALA A 288 -3.32 6.83 -2.81
C ALA A 288 -1.80 6.66 -2.63
N ASN A 289 -1.20 5.61 -3.24
CA ASN A 289 0.24 5.51 -3.49
C ASN A 289 0.67 6.63 -4.45
N PHE A 290 0.64 7.86 -3.94
CA PHE A 290 1.16 9.06 -4.52
C PHE A 290 2.37 9.49 -3.69
N PHE A 291 3.12 10.47 -4.18
CA PHE A 291 4.13 11.19 -3.40
C PHE A 291 5.35 10.36 -2.97
N GLY A 292 5.71 9.32 -3.73
CA GLY A 292 7.05 8.72 -3.69
C GLY A 292 7.43 7.95 -2.43
N PHE A 293 6.51 7.77 -1.48
CA PHE A 293 6.79 7.03 -0.26
C PHE A 293 7.13 5.55 -0.53
N ALA A 294 6.53 4.97 -1.56
CA ALA A 294 6.82 3.60 -1.98
C ALA A 294 8.26 3.47 -2.51
N TYR A 295 8.75 4.47 -3.26
CA TYR A 295 10.15 4.54 -3.68
C TYR A 295 11.07 4.64 -2.46
N LEU A 296 10.74 5.53 -1.52
CA LEU A 296 11.54 5.74 -0.33
C LEU A 296 11.71 4.44 0.48
N ARG A 297 10.63 3.68 0.71
CA ARG A 297 10.71 2.38 1.41
C ARG A 297 11.51 1.33 0.65
N GLN A 298 11.49 1.37 -0.69
CA GLN A 298 12.16 0.36 -1.50
C GLN A 298 13.67 0.60 -1.59
N TYR A 299 14.09 1.86 -1.74
CA TYR A 299 15.47 2.19 -2.10
C TYR A 299 16.27 2.86 -0.98
N VAL A 300 15.62 3.32 0.09
CA VAL A 300 16.30 3.88 1.26
C VAL A 300 16.15 2.90 2.43
N LYS A 301 17.28 2.33 2.87
CA LYS A 301 17.32 1.36 3.97
C LYS A 301 16.99 2.05 5.31
N GLY A 302 16.25 1.35 6.16
CA GLY A 302 15.96 1.80 7.54
C GLY A 302 14.93 2.92 7.63
N VAL A 303 14.08 3.10 6.62
CA VAL A 303 13.01 4.11 6.65
C VAL A 303 11.90 3.66 7.60
N ASP A 304 11.87 4.21 8.81
CA ASP A 304 10.76 4.04 9.76
C ASP A 304 9.66 5.08 9.50
N ARG A 305 8.43 4.60 9.25
CA ARG A 305 7.28 5.49 9.00
C ARG A 305 6.98 6.37 10.21
N GLY A 306 7.06 5.80 11.42
CA GLY A 306 6.80 6.52 12.65
C GLY A 306 7.80 7.64 12.90
N GLU A 307 9.07 7.40 12.60
CA GLU A 307 10.14 8.40 12.66
C GLU A 307 9.91 9.52 11.65
N LEU A 308 9.64 9.19 10.38
CA LEU A 308 9.33 10.19 9.37
C LEU A 308 8.11 11.04 9.75
N PHE A 309 7.07 10.42 10.32
CA PHE A 309 5.93 11.14 10.89
C PHE A 309 6.37 12.14 11.96
N ARG A 310 7.09 11.67 12.99
CA ARG A 310 7.51 12.51 14.13
C ARG A 310 8.36 13.69 13.70
N VAL A 311 9.35 13.43 12.85
CA VAL A 311 10.30 14.46 12.42
C VAL A 311 9.62 15.46 11.49
N THR A 312 8.80 15.00 10.55
CA THR A 312 8.09 15.89 9.64
C THR A 312 7.09 16.76 10.38
N LEU A 313 6.26 16.17 11.25
CA LEU A 313 5.30 16.93 12.07
C LEU A 313 6.02 17.93 12.98
N GLY A 314 7.14 17.53 13.59
CA GLY A 314 7.96 18.39 14.45
C GLY A 314 8.67 19.52 13.72
N THR A 315 8.87 19.37 12.40
CA THR A 315 9.45 20.42 11.55
C THR A 315 8.40 21.48 11.19
N LEU A 316 7.10 21.16 11.20
CA LEU A 316 6.05 22.14 10.86
C LEU A 316 5.95 23.26 11.91
N SER A 317 5.63 24.47 11.46
CA SER A 317 5.24 25.58 12.33
C SER A 317 3.80 25.37 12.86
N PRO A 318 3.40 26.06 13.95
CA PRO A 318 2.01 26.02 14.42
C PRO A 318 0.98 26.40 13.34
N LYS A 319 1.32 27.37 12.47
CA LYS A 319 0.46 27.78 11.36
C LYS A 319 0.29 26.67 10.31
N GLN A 320 1.37 25.95 9.98
CA GLN A 320 1.30 24.82 9.04
C GLN A 320 0.51 23.64 9.61
N ARG A 321 0.67 23.35 10.92
CA ARG A 321 -0.18 22.35 11.60
C ARG A 321 -1.65 22.73 11.61
N ALA A 322 -1.99 24.00 11.84
CA ALA A 322 -3.38 24.44 11.76
C ALA A 322 -4.00 24.21 10.37
N VAL A 323 -3.22 24.32 9.29
CA VAL A 323 -3.68 23.99 7.93
C VAL A 323 -3.92 22.47 7.78
N LEU A 324 -3.00 21.64 8.26
CA LEU A 324 -3.18 20.18 8.30
C LEU A 324 -4.50 19.79 8.96
N TRP A 325 -4.77 20.36 10.14
CA TRP A 325 -5.95 20.01 10.92
C TRP A 325 -7.24 20.54 10.33
N ALA A 326 -7.21 21.71 9.70
CA ALA A 326 -8.37 22.23 8.97
C ALA A 326 -8.77 21.35 7.78
N GLU A 327 -7.81 20.65 7.15
CA GLU A 327 -8.04 19.77 6.00
C GLU A 327 -8.29 18.30 6.42
N TRP A 328 -8.09 17.98 7.71
CA TRP A 328 -8.16 16.63 8.25
C TRP A 328 -9.55 15.99 8.17
N GLU A 329 -10.60 16.76 8.47
CA GLU A 329 -11.99 16.26 8.42
C GLU A 329 -12.38 15.84 7.00
N GLU A 330 -11.97 16.63 6.00
CA GLU A 330 -12.22 16.29 4.60
C GLU A 330 -11.42 15.07 4.16
N LEU A 331 -10.14 15.02 4.54
CA LEU A 331 -9.26 13.90 4.22
C LEU A 331 -9.80 12.59 4.81
N SER A 332 -10.12 12.56 6.10
CA SER A 332 -10.65 11.37 6.79
C SER A 332 -11.97 10.90 6.19
N THR A 333 -12.85 11.82 5.79
CA THR A 333 -14.09 11.50 5.07
C THR A 333 -13.82 10.87 3.70
N ALA A 334 -12.90 11.44 2.93
CA ALA A 334 -12.52 10.89 1.62
C ALA A 334 -11.91 9.48 1.74
N TRP A 335 -11.08 9.26 2.77
CA TRP A 335 -10.51 7.96 3.11
C TRP A 335 -11.55 6.91 3.47
N ALA A 336 -12.56 7.26 4.28
CA ALA A 336 -13.65 6.35 4.59
C ALA A 336 -14.42 5.91 3.33
N GLY A 337 -14.67 6.85 2.41
CA GLY A 337 -15.29 6.56 1.12
C GLY A 337 -14.45 5.63 0.25
N LEU A 338 -13.14 5.83 0.24
CA LEU A 338 -12.18 4.96 -0.44
C LEU A 338 -12.26 3.52 0.10
N ILE A 339 -12.17 3.35 1.43
CA ILE A 339 -12.10 2.02 2.05
C ILE A 339 -13.41 1.27 1.77
N ARG A 340 -14.55 1.93 2.00
CA ARG A 340 -15.89 1.38 1.75
C ARG A 340 -16.04 0.86 0.32
N ASN A 341 -15.64 1.63 -0.69
CA ASN A 341 -15.81 1.21 -2.09
C ASN A 341 -14.88 0.05 -2.47
N ARG A 342 -13.66 0.01 -1.91
CA ARG A 342 -12.77 -1.15 -2.07
C ARG A 342 -13.39 -2.40 -1.47
N GLU A 343 -13.90 -2.31 -0.25
CA GLU A 343 -14.57 -3.42 0.43
C GLU A 343 -15.77 -3.94 -0.35
N LEU A 344 -16.61 -3.05 -0.90
CA LEU A 344 -17.77 -3.45 -1.70
C LEU A 344 -17.36 -4.26 -2.95
N ALA A 345 -16.31 -3.82 -3.65
CA ALA A 345 -15.78 -4.58 -4.80
C ALA A 345 -15.22 -5.94 -4.38
N ILE A 346 -14.47 -6.00 -3.27
CA ILE A 346 -13.93 -7.25 -2.72
C ILE A 346 -15.05 -8.18 -2.31
N ARG A 347 -16.08 -7.68 -1.61
CA ARG A 347 -17.26 -8.47 -1.21
C ARG A 347 -17.98 -9.07 -2.41
N ALA A 348 -18.15 -8.30 -3.49
CA ALA A 348 -18.76 -8.80 -4.71
C ALA A 348 -17.95 -9.95 -5.34
N MET A 349 -16.62 -9.80 -5.46
CA MET A 349 -15.74 -10.87 -5.95
C MET A 349 -15.72 -12.08 -5.01
N TYR A 350 -15.65 -11.84 -3.70
CA TYR A 350 -15.58 -12.88 -2.67
C TYR A 350 -16.87 -13.69 -2.61
N GLY A 351 -18.04 -13.07 -2.81
CA GLY A 351 -19.32 -13.78 -2.88
C GLY A 351 -19.35 -14.84 -3.97
N VAL A 352 -18.83 -14.53 -5.17
CA VAL A 352 -18.69 -15.51 -6.26
C VAL A 352 -17.73 -16.63 -5.88
N LEU A 353 -16.60 -16.29 -5.26
CA LEU A 353 -15.64 -17.29 -4.80
C LEU A 353 -16.28 -18.26 -3.78
N THR A 354 -16.98 -17.75 -2.77
CA THR A 354 -17.61 -18.59 -1.74
C THR A 354 -18.60 -19.57 -2.37
N ASP A 355 -19.39 -19.15 -3.35
CA ASP A 355 -20.31 -20.04 -4.06
C ASP A 355 -19.56 -21.13 -4.84
N VAL A 356 -18.50 -20.75 -5.59
CA VAL A 356 -17.67 -21.71 -6.34
C VAL A 356 -17.03 -22.74 -5.41
N VAL A 357 -16.50 -22.34 -4.26
CA VAL A 357 -15.90 -23.25 -3.27
C VAL A 357 -16.95 -24.19 -2.67
N ALA A 358 -18.20 -23.72 -2.50
CA ALA A 358 -19.32 -24.54 -2.04
C ALA A 358 -19.88 -25.49 -3.12
N GLY A 359 -19.35 -25.45 -4.36
CA GLY A 359 -19.84 -26.25 -5.49
C GLY A 359 -21.10 -25.66 -6.15
N GLY A 360 -21.40 -24.38 -5.89
CA GLY A 360 -22.50 -23.66 -6.53
C GLY A 360 -22.23 -23.31 -8.00
N THR A 361 -23.26 -22.79 -8.66
CA THR A 361 -23.26 -22.45 -10.10
C THR A 361 -23.53 -20.98 -10.37
N SER A 362 -23.59 -20.13 -9.33
CA SER A 362 -24.04 -18.74 -9.49
C SER A 362 -23.09 -17.91 -10.37
N GLY A 363 -21.83 -18.33 -10.49
CA GLY A 363 -20.91 -17.87 -11.53
C GLY A 363 -20.73 -16.35 -11.57
N TRP A 364 -20.12 -15.87 -12.66
CA TRP A 364 -20.00 -14.44 -12.93
C TRP A 364 -21.23 -13.96 -13.70
N THR A 365 -21.96 -13.00 -13.14
CA THR A 365 -23.11 -12.36 -13.81
C THR A 365 -22.73 -10.97 -14.32
N ALA A 366 -23.41 -10.50 -15.37
CA ALA A 366 -23.21 -9.14 -15.88
C ALA A 366 -23.47 -8.07 -14.79
N GLU A 367 -24.40 -8.32 -13.86
CA GLU A 367 -24.68 -7.43 -12.74
C GLU A 367 -23.52 -7.39 -11.74
N THR A 368 -22.98 -8.54 -11.33
CA THR A 368 -21.82 -8.61 -10.44
C THR A 368 -20.60 -7.91 -11.04
N GLU A 369 -20.36 -8.11 -12.34
CA GLU A 369 -19.26 -7.44 -13.05
C GLU A 369 -19.45 -5.92 -13.10
N ALA A 370 -20.66 -5.46 -13.43
CA ALA A 370 -20.99 -4.05 -13.45
C ALA A 370 -20.84 -3.40 -12.06
N ASP A 371 -21.23 -4.11 -11.00
CA ASP A 371 -21.09 -3.66 -9.61
C ASP A 371 -19.62 -3.50 -9.22
N ILE A 372 -18.76 -4.47 -9.51
CA ILE A 372 -17.31 -4.39 -9.24
C ILE A 372 -16.70 -3.17 -9.94
N LEU A 373 -17.01 -2.97 -11.22
CA LEU A 373 -16.50 -1.83 -11.98
C LEU A 373 -17.05 -0.50 -11.46
N ARG A 374 -18.32 -0.44 -11.04
CA ARG A 374 -18.92 0.74 -10.42
C ARG A 374 -18.21 1.10 -9.11
N TYR A 375 -18.03 0.13 -8.22
CA TYR A 375 -17.35 0.35 -6.94
C TYR A 375 -15.88 0.73 -7.13
N GLN A 376 -15.18 0.13 -8.08
CA GLN A 376 -13.77 0.48 -8.35
C GLN A 376 -13.62 1.84 -9.05
N THR A 377 -14.57 2.24 -9.89
CA THR A 377 -14.62 3.61 -10.42
C THR A 377 -14.84 4.62 -9.28
N ALA A 378 -15.75 4.34 -8.35
CA ALA A 378 -15.97 5.17 -7.17
C ALA A 378 -14.74 5.20 -6.24
N PHE A 379 -14.07 4.06 -6.06
CA PHE A 379 -12.78 3.98 -5.35
C PHE A 379 -11.77 4.95 -5.97
N GLY A 380 -11.60 4.94 -7.29
CA GLY A 380 -10.67 5.82 -8.00
C GLY A 380 -11.01 7.32 -7.84
N HIS A 381 -12.30 7.65 -7.77
CA HIS A 381 -12.74 9.01 -7.41
C HIS A 381 -12.30 9.41 -6.00
N PHE A 382 -12.51 8.54 -5.00
CA PHE A 382 -12.06 8.84 -3.64
C PHE A 382 -10.53 8.84 -3.51
N GLU A 383 -9.82 7.97 -4.24
CA GLU A 383 -8.36 7.95 -4.27
C GLU A 383 -7.80 9.27 -4.80
N SER A 384 -8.31 9.75 -5.94
CA SER A 384 -7.92 11.06 -6.49
C SER A 384 -8.32 12.23 -5.60
N ARG A 385 -9.46 12.17 -4.90
CA ARG A 385 -9.83 13.18 -3.90
C ARG A 385 -8.87 13.21 -2.71
N VAL A 386 -8.51 12.05 -2.16
CA VAL A 386 -7.47 11.94 -1.12
C VAL A 386 -6.16 12.54 -1.62
N GLY A 387 -5.72 12.16 -2.83
CA GLY A 387 -4.50 12.68 -3.44
C GLY A 387 -4.53 14.20 -3.62
N LEU A 388 -5.66 14.76 -4.07
CA LEU A 388 -5.83 16.19 -4.24
C LEU A 388 -5.72 16.97 -2.92
N ILE A 389 -6.42 16.51 -1.88
CA ILE A 389 -6.36 17.14 -0.55
C ILE A 389 -4.92 17.08 0.00
N GLN A 390 -4.26 15.92 -0.12
CA GLN A 390 -2.87 15.76 0.30
C GLN A 390 -1.92 16.68 -0.48
N ALA A 391 -2.05 16.75 -1.82
CA ALA A 391 -1.23 17.63 -2.65
C ALA A 391 -1.43 19.11 -2.30
N GLN A 392 -2.68 19.53 -2.06
CA GLN A 392 -2.99 20.89 -1.60
C GLN A 392 -2.31 21.21 -0.27
N PHE A 393 -2.44 20.32 0.72
CA PHE A 393 -1.79 20.46 2.01
C PHE A 393 -0.27 20.56 1.88
N TYR A 394 0.34 19.64 1.13
CA TYR A 394 1.79 19.57 0.95
C TYR A 394 2.32 20.81 0.24
N ALA A 395 1.67 21.23 -0.84
CA ALA A 395 2.04 22.44 -1.59
C ALA A 395 1.97 23.69 -0.72
N ARG A 396 0.87 23.91 0.01
CA ARG A 396 0.72 25.06 0.92
C ARG A 396 1.80 25.07 2.00
N SER A 397 2.09 23.89 2.55
CA SER A 397 3.13 23.74 3.56
C SER A 397 4.51 24.04 2.99
N LEU A 398 4.85 23.47 1.83
CA LEU A 398 6.12 23.69 1.12
C LEU A 398 6.34 25.18 0.83
N LEU A 399 5.34 25.85 0.26
CA LEU A 399 5.42 27.27 -0.10
C LEU A 399 5.54 28.20 1.11
N SER A 400 5.19 27.73 2.31
CA SER A 400 5.34 28.49 3.55
C SER A 400 6.49 28.02 4.44
N MET A 401 7.28 27.01 4.04
CA MET A 401 8.42 26.53 4.82
C MET A 401 9.60 27.50 4.72
N THR A 402 10.35 27.61 5.82
CA THR A 402 11.66 28.27 5.81
C THR A 402 12.71 27.38 5.15
N ALA A 403 13.82 27.99 4.70
CA ALA A 403 14.96 27.24 4.18
C ALA A 403 15.49 26.21 5.20
N ASP A 404 15.51 26.55 6.49
CA ASP A 404 15.95 25.65 7.56
C ASP A 404 15.04 24.43 7.71
N GLN A 405 13.71 24.62 7.62
CA GLN A 405 12.75 23.52 7.64
C GLN A 405 12.99 22.57 6.46
N ILE A 406 13.13 23.11 5.25
CA ILE A 406 13.38 22.32 4.03
C ILE A 406 14.72 21.57 4.15
N ASN A 407 15.78 22.26 4.55
CA ASN A 407 17.11 21.67 4.70
C ASN A 407 17.15 20.61 5.80
N THR A 408 16.38 20.77 6.87
CA THR A 408 16.21 19.73 7.91
C THR A 408 15.64 18.46 7.28
N LEU A 409 14.52 18.56 6.54
CA LEU A 409 13.90 17.39 5.90
C LEU A 409 14.80 16.75 4.86
N ARG A 410 15.50 17.55 4.04
CA ARG A 410 16.46 17.08 3.04
C ARG A 410 17.64 16.33 3.67
N SER A 411 18.16 16.82 4.79
CA SER A 411 19.32 16.20 5.46
C SER A 411 19.01 14.79 5.96
N LEU A 412 17.77 14.53 6.41
CA LEU A 412 17.30 13.20 6.83
C LEU A 412 17.24 12.22 5.66
N ARG A 413 17.06 12.73 4.44
CA ARG A 413 17.11 11.95 3.21
C ARG A 413 18.54 11.82 2.66
N GLY A 414 19.54 12.40 3.34
CA GLY A 414 20.93 12.45 2.87
C GLY A 414 21.14 13.39 1.69
N LEU A 415 20.20 14.31 1.42
CA LEU A 415 20.30 15.27 0.33
C LEU A 415 21.10 16.50 0.77
N SER A 416 21.86 17.07 -0.15
CA SER A 416 22.54 18.36 0.08
C SER A 416 21.53 19.47 0.38
N PRO A 417 21.89 20.45 1.24
CA PRO A 417 21.08 21.64 1.46
C PRO A 417 20.72 22.31 0.12
N MET A 418 19.51 22.85 0.02
CA MET A 418 19.16 23.73 -1.10
C MET A 418 19.93 25.04 -0.95
N ASP A 419 20.55 25.49 -2.04
CA ASP A 419 21.05 26.85 -2.11
C ASP A 419 19.85 27.82 -2.11
N ALA A 420 20.03 29.04 -1.58
CA ALA A 420 18.95 30.04 -1.56
C ALA A 420 18.42 30.41 -2.97
N ALA A 421 19.14 30.05 -4.03
CA ALA A 421 18.75 30.20 -5.42
C ALA A 421 17.99 29.00 -6.00
N ASP A 422 18.01 27.84 -5.33
CA ASP A 422 17.23 26.67 -5.71
C ASP A 422 15.81 26.83 -5.17
N THR A 423 14.92 27.41 -5.99
CA THR A 423 13.50 27.24 -5.75
C THR A 423 13.14 25.76 -5.92
N PRO A 424 12.27 25.18 -5.07
CA PRO A 424 11.80 23.79 -5.21
C PRO A 424 11.24 23.46 -6.60
N CYS A 425 10.88 24.49 -7.36
CA CYS A 425 10.50 24.41 -8.75
C CYS A 425 11.66 24.91 -9.62
N PRO A 426 12.46 24.01 -10.21
CA PRO A 426 13.52 24.41 -11.12
C PRO A 426 12.88 24.85 -12.43
N GLY A 427 12.65 26.16 -12.60
CA GLY A 427 12.37 26.82 -13.88
C GLY A 427 11.15 26.32 -14.66
N ASP A 428 10.16 27.20 -14.81
CA ASP A 428 9.07 27.11 -15.80
C ASP A 428 8.43 25.72 -15.96
N CYS A 429 7.55 25.32 -15.04
CA CYS A 429 6.75 24.09 -15.19
C CYS A 429 5.92 24.06 -16.49
N THR A 430 5.71 25.22 -17.13
CA THR A 430 5.13 25.33 -18.48
C THR A 430 6.01 24.77 -19.60
N ALA A 431 7.31 24.55 -19.37
CA ALA A 431 8.22 23.90 -20.31
C ALA A 431 8.10 22.36 -20.28
N CYS A 432 7.66 21.76 -19.18
CA CYS A 432 7.32 20.32 -19.10
C CYS A 432 5.87 20.09 -19.67
N LYS A 433 5.53 20.71 -20.83
CA LYS A 433 4.32 20.40 -21.63
C LYS A 433 4.53 19.07 -22.36
N CYS A 434 4.18 17.96 -21.70
CA CYS A 434 4.16 16.62 -22.29
C CYS A 434 2.97 16.48 -23.27
N THR A 435 3.01 17.12 -24.44
CA THR A 435 1.89 17.02 -25.39
C THR A 435 1.96 15.81 -26.32
N THR A 436 3.12 15.18 -26.56
CA THR A 436 3.27 13.89 -27.28
C THR A 436 4.76 13.53 -27.41
N GLY A 437 5.29 12.50 -26.72
CA GLY A 437 6.68 12.02 -26.86
C GLY A 437 7.36 11.62 -25.53
N PRO A 438 8.52 10.91 -25.55
CA PRO A 438 9.16 10.30 -24.37
C PRO A 438 9.65 11.37 -23.37
N PRO A 439 9.94 11.02 -22.10
CA PRO A 439 9.80 11.95 -20.98
C PRO A 439 10.83 13.08 -21.02
N CYS A 440 10.35 14.31 -20.80
CA CYS A 440 11.19 15.48 -20.57
C CYS A 440 12.01 15.30 -19.28
N SER A 441 13.34 15.42 -19.35
CA SER A 441 14.19 15.44 -18.16
C SER A 441 14.08 16.81 -17.47
N CYS A 442 13.18 16.90 -16.50
CA CYS A 442 13.13 18.01 -15.55
C CYS A 442 14.32 17.75 -14.54
N ARG A 443 15.53 18.29 -14.82
CA ARG A 443 16.84 18.22 -14.10
C ARG A 443 17.39 16.80 -13.79
N ASP A 444 18.64 16.54 -14.23
CA ASP A 444 19.44 15.37 -13.85
C ASP A 444 19.67 15.33 -12.34
N PHE A 445 18.81 14.62 -11.61
CA PHE A 445 19.24 13.98 -10.37
C PHE A 445 20.19 12.85 -10.79
N VAL A 446 21.48 13.05 -10.57
CA VAL A 446 22.45 11.96 -10.70
C VAL A 446 22.06 10.90 -9.67
N GLU A 447 21.55 9.77 -10.14
CA GLU A 447 21.33 8.61 -9.27
C GLU A 447 22.62 8.30 -8.49
N PRO A 448 22.56 8.05 -7.17
CA PRO A 448 23.63 7.29 -6.56
C PRO A 448 23.70 5.94 -7.30
N PRO A 449 24.88 5.44 -7.67
CA PRO A 449 25.00 4.22 -8.45
C PRO A 449 24.21 3.11 -7.76
N VAL A 450 23.19 2.60 -8.45
CA VAL A 450 22.49 1.41 -8.03
C VAL A 450 23.50 0.28 -8.16
N GLU A 451 24.09 -0.13 -7.04
CA GLU A 451 24.76 -1.43 -6.97
C GLU A 451 23.67 -2.47 -7.29
N SER A 452 23.74 -3.02 -8.49
CA SER A 452 22.92 -4.15 -8.91
C SER A 452 23.06 -5.30 -7.90
N PRO A 453 21.96 -5.98 -7.54
CA PRO A 453 21.98 -7.06 -6.56
C PRO A 453 22.93 -8.21 -6.93
#